data_AF-A0A7C5X184-F1
#
_entry.id   AF-A0A7C5X184-F1
#
_cell.length_a   1.000
_cell.length_b   1.000
_cell.length_c   1.000
_cell.angle_alpha   90.00
_cell.angle_beta   90.00
_cell.angle_gamma   90.00
#
_symmetry.space_group_name_H-M   'P 1'
#
loop_
_entity.id
_entity.type
_entity.pdbx_description
1 polymer ?
#
loop_
_entity_poly.entity_id
_entity_poly.type
_entity_poly.pdbx_seq_one_letter_code
_entity_poly.pdbx_strand_id
1 'polypeptide(L)'
;MLSENERKILQTLREKGKTSITDLEGETGLPRSTIMALIESLKQKDAINIYEKARKHFKLTREGEIRALQGLPEKIIAHKVWESGGELEIKEVSNATGLFQEEVRIGLGWLRRKGLGKIVKGKVVVHEKPPSELDEEKLLRKIYVTKTVSLESLKPEERRVIKELVSRKLVEELEKKEYIIEITDKGLKLLEEEKEYITIITHDI
;
A
#
# COMPACT_ATOMS: atom_id res chain seq x y z
N MET A 1 -29.30 26.58 7.30
CA MET A 1 -29.53 25.55 8.32
C MET A 1 -28.66 24.33 8.00
N LEU A 2 -28.00 23.76 9.01
CA LEU A 2 -27.22 22.53 8.87
C LEU A 2 -28.06 21.35 9.36
N SER A 3 -28.00 20.23 8.64
CA SER A 3 -28.52 18.97 9.18
C SER A 3 -27.63 18.47 10.33
N GLU A 4 -28.16 17.58 11.16
CA GLU A 4 -27.42 16.96 12.26
C GLU A 4 -26.09 16.31 11.79
N ASN A 5 -26.13 15.59 10.65
CA ASN A 5 -24.94 14.94 10.11
C ASN A 5 -23.96 15.93 9.45
N GLU A 6 -24.45 17.01 8.83
CA GLU A 6 -23.57 18.10 8.37
C GLU A 6 -22.84 18.75 9.54
N ARG A 7 -23.55 18.99 10.64
CA ARG A 7 -22.97 19.54 11.86
C ARG A 7 -21.91 18.60 12.43
N LYS A 8 -22.20 17.30 12.48
CA LYS A 8 -21.24 16.28 12.92
C LYS A 8 -19.95 16.31 12.10
N ILE A 9 -20.04 16.38 10.77
CA ILE A 9 -18.87 16.49 9.89
C ILE A 9 -18.09 17.79 10.15
N LEU A 10 -18.76 18.94 10.21
CA LEU A 10 -18.09 20.22 10.44
C LEU A 10 -17.41 20.26 11.82
N GLN A 11 -18.00 19.66 12.86
CA GLN A 11 -17.39 19.54 14.18
C GLN A 11 -16.10 18.71 14.14
N THR A 12 -16.13 17.54 13.49
CA THR A 12 -14.93 16.72 13.28
C THR A 12 -13.86 17.47 12.51
N LEU A 13 -14.23 18.25 11.49
CA LEU A 13 -13.31 19.08 10.72
C LEU A 13 -12.71 20.21 11.56
N ARG A 14 -13.49 20.86 12.43
CA ARG A 14 -12.98 21.90 13.34
C ARG A 14 -11.92 21.33 14.30
N GLU A 15 -12.12 20.12 14.80
CA GLU A 15 -11.19 19.49 15.74
C GLU A 15 -9.90 19.00 15.07
N LYS A 16 -9.98 18.49 13.84
CA LYS A 16 -8.82 17.94 13.11
C LYS A 16 -8.16 18.90 12.12
N GLY A 17 -8.81 20.00 11.76
CA GLY A 17 -8.41 20.91 10.69
C GLY A 17 -8.61 20.30 9.30
N LYS A 18 -7.74 19.35 8.92
CA LYS A 18 -7.77 18.64 7.63
C LYS A 18 -7.90 17.15 7.83
N THR A 19 -8.81 16.51 7.10
CA THR A 19 -9.03 15.06 7.23
C THR A 19 -9.44 14.42 5.90
N SER A 20 -9.28 13.11 5.76
CA SER A 20 -9.72 12.36 4.59
C SER A 20 -11.18 11.88 4.71
N ILE A 21 -11.80 11.47 3.59
CA ILE A 21 -13.12 10.80 3.63
C ILE A 21 -13.07 9.55 4.50
N THR A 22 -12.01 8.75 4.40
CA THR A 22 -11.88 7.50 5.15
C THR A 22 -11.75 7.75 6.65
N ASP A 23 -11.08 8.82 7.05
CA ASP A 23 -11.02 9.21 8.46
C ASP A 23 -12.38 9.73 8.94
N LEU A 24 -13.13 10.47 8.12
CA LEU A 24 -14.51 10.87 8.47
C LEU A 24 -15.43 9.67 8.65
N GLU A 25 -15.30 8.62 7.85
CA GLU A 25 -16.05 7.37 8.03
C GLU A 25 -15.81 6.81 9.44
N GLY A 26 -14.54 6.73 9.86
CA GLY A 26 -14.15 6.21 11.17
C GLY A 26 -14.63 7.08 12.35
N GLU A 27 -14.47 8.39 12.24
CA GLU A 27 -14.80 9.33 13.34
C GLU A 27 -16.32 9.56 13.47
N THR A 28 -17.03 9.63 12.34
CA THR A 28 -18.47 9.92 12.37
C THR A 28 -19.33 8.67 12.42
N GLY A 29 -18.78 7.50 12.06
CA GLY A 29 -19.54 6.26 11.89
C GLY A 29 -20.52 6.29 10.72
N LEU A 30 -20.47 7.33 9.88
CA LEU A 30 -21.37 7.47 8.74
C LEU A 30 -20.85 6.67 7.54
N PRO A 31 -21.75 6.02 6.76
CA PRO A 31 -21.35 5.35 5.53
C PRO A 31 -20.74 6.33 4.52
N ARG A 32 -19.77 5.86 3.74
CA ARG A 32 -19.11 6.66 2.68
C ARG A 32 -20.08 7.40 1.78
N SER A 33 -21.15 6.74 1.33
CA SER A 33 -22.16 7.33 0.43
C SER A 33 -22.84 8.54 1.08
N THR A 34 -23.20 8.42 2.36
CA THR A 34 -23.77 9.51 3.16
C THR A 34 -22.77 10.66 3.30
N ILE A 35 -21.51 10.37 3.64
CA ILE A 35 -20.46 11.38 3.76
C ILE A 35 -20.26 12.13 2.43
N MET A 36 -20.22 11.44 1.29
CA MET A 36 -20.07 12.09 -0.01
C MET A 36 -21.24 13.03 -0.33
N ALA A 37 -22.48 12.64 -0.03
CA ALA A 37 -23.64 13.50 -0.22
C ALA A 37 -23.58 14.75 0.67
N LEU A 38 -23.18 14.59 1.94
CA LEU A 38 -23.05 15.70 2.89
C LEU A 38 -21.90 16.65 2.52
N ILE A 39 -20.77 16.11 2.05
CA ILE A 39 -19.66 16.91 1.52
C ILE A 39 -20.13 17.77 0.35
N GLU A 40 -20.91 17.22 -0.59
CA GLU A 40 -21.41 18.01 -1.72
C GLU A 40 -22.36 19.13 -1.26
N SER A 41 -23.25 18.86 -0.31
CA SER A 41 -24.13 19.87 0.30
C SER A 41 -23.33 20.97 1.02
N LEU A 42 -22.35 20.59 1.85
CA LEU A 42 -21.48 21.54 2.57
C LEU A 42 -20.63 22.37 1.61
N LYS A 43 -20.18 21.79 0.51
CA LYS A 43 -19.46 22.50 -0.54
C LYS A 43 -20.34 23.55 -1.22
N GLN A 44 -21.60 23.23 -1.54
CA GLN A 44 -22.55 24.21 -2.09
C GLN A 44 -22.84 25.37 -1.13
N LYS A 45 -22.69 25.13 0.18
CA LYS A 45 -22.80 26.16 1.22
C LYS A 45 -21.50 26.96 1.42
N ASP A 46 -20.43 26.67 0.67
CA ASP A 46 -19.05 27.14 0.87
C ASP A 46 -18.51 26.89 2.30
N ALA A 47 -19.02 25.86 2.97
CA ALA A 47 -18.66 25.54 4.36
C ALA A 47 -17.35 24.72 4.46
N ILE A 48 -16.91 24.12 3.34
CA ILE A 48 -15.70 23.29 3.27
C ILE A 48 -14.93 23.54 1.98
N ASN A 49 -13.62 23.32 2.03
CA ASN A 49 -12.73 23.19 0.89
C ASN A 49 -12.37 21.71 0.70
N ILE A 50 -12.22 21.29 -0.56
CA ILE A 50 -11.81 19.94 -0.93
C ILE A 50 -10.54 20.01 -1.76
N TYR A 51 -9.50 19.32 -1.30
CA TYR A 51 -8.23 19.18 -2.01
C TYR A 51 -8.07 17.75 -2.48
N GLU A 52 -7.65 17.59 -3.73
CA GLU A 52 -7.30 16.28 -4.26
C GLU A 52 -5.81 16.02 -4.01
N LYS A 53 -5.50 14.84 -3.45
CA LYS A 53 -4.14 14.35 -3.30
C LYS A 53 -4.02 13.00 -3.97
N ALA A 54 -3.18 12.91 -5.01
CA ALA A 54 -2.82 11.63 -5.60
C ALA A 54 -1.91 10.86 -4.63
N ARG A 55 -2.32 9.64 -4.28
CA ARG A 55 -1.52 8.72 -3.47
C ARG A 55 -1.19 7.45 -4.24
N LYS A 56 0.10 7.12 -4.23
CA LYS A 56 0.62 5.90 -4.86
C LYS A 56 0.35 4.71 -3.95
N HIS A 57 -0.31 3.71 -4.51
CA HIS A 57 -0.57 2.42 -3.91
C HIS A 57 0.08 1.33 -4.74
N PHE A 58 0.41 0.23 -4.09
CA PHE A 58 1.04 -0.91 -4.73
C PHE A 58 0.21 -2.16 -4.45
N LYS A 59 -0.07 -2.93 -5.50
CA LYS A 59 -0.68 -4.27 -5.41
C LYS A 59 0.17 -5.29 -6.15
N LEU A 60 0.01 -6.56 -5.81
CA LEU A 60 0.71 -7.63 -6.51
C LEU A 60 0.10 -7.83 -7.89
N THR A 61 0.96 -8.14 -8.87
CA THR A 61 0.51 -8.76 -10.11
C THR A 61 0.25 -10.25 -9.87
N ARG A 62 -0.38 -10.95 -10.81
CA ARG A 62 -0.56 -12.42 -10.72
C ARG A 62 0.77 -13.14 -10.46
N GLU A 63 1.82 -12.73 -11.16
CA GLU A 63 3.16 -13.27 -10.96
C GLU A 63 3.69 -12.93 -9.55
N GLY A 64 3.50 -11.69 -9.09
CA GLY A 64 3.85 -11.30 -7.71
C GLY A 64 3.17 -12.12 -6.63
N GLU A 65 1.90 -12.48 -6.81
CA GLU A 65 1.16 -13.36 -5.89
C GLU A 65 1.77 -14.76 -5.84
N ILE A 66 2.11 -15.33 -6.99
CA ILE A 66 2.78 -16.63 -7.06
C ILE A 66 4.11 -16.56 -6.31
N ARG A 67 4.92 -15.51 -6.52
CA ARG A 67 6.22 -15.33 -5.85
C ARG A 67 6.07 -15.04 -4.36
N ALA A 68 4.99 -14.41 -3.91
CA ALA A 68 4.70 -14.22 -2.49
C ALA A 68 4.46 -15.55 -1.76
N LEU A 69 3.86 -16.53 -2.46
CA LEU A 69 3.52 -17.84 -1.90
C LEU A 69 4.61 -18.89 -2.08
N GLN A 70 5.19 -18.96 -3.28
CA GLN A 70 6.17 -19.99 -3.66
C GLN A 70 7.62 -19.55 -3.44
N GLY A 71 7.84 -18.25 -3.21
CA GLY A 71 9.16 -17.66 -3.11
C GLY A 71 9.74 -17.23 -4.45
N LEU A 72 10.86 -16.52 -4.38
CA LEU A 72 11.57 -16.01 -5.56
C LEU A 72 12.49 -17.07 -6.17
N PRO A 73 12.54 -17.18 -7.52
CA PRO A 73 13.33 -18.22 -8.19
C PRO A 73 14.83 -18.11 -7.85
N GLU A 74 15.37 -16.90 -7.68
CA GLU A 74 16.77 -16.72 -7.28
C GLU A 74 17.09 -17.35 -5.91
N LYS A 75 16.16 -17.28 -4.95
CA LYS A 75 16.35 -17.87 -3.62
C LYS A 75 16.21 -19.38 -3.69
N ILE A 76 15.21 -19.88 -4.41
CA ILE A 76 14.96 -21.31 -4.59
C ILE A 76 16.21 -21.98 -5.20
N ILE A 77 16.76 -21.37 -6.27
CA ILE A 77 18.00 -21.84 -6.90
C ILE A 77 19.16 -21.79 -5.91
N ALA A 78 19.37 -20.64 -5.24
CA ALA A 78 20.49 -20.48 -4.33
C ALA A 78 20.46 -21.51 -3.20
N HIS A 79 19.29 -21.72 -2.59
CA HIS A 79 19.10 -22.68 -1.51
C HIS A 79 19.35 -24.11 -1.99
N LYS A 80 18.81 -24.48 -3.16
CA LYS A 80 18.96 -25.85 -3.68
C LYS A 80 20.40 -26.16 -4.05
N VAL A 81 21.11 -25.21 -4.66
CA VAL A 81 22.55 -25.37 -5.00
C VAL A 81 23.38 -25.52 -3.73
N TRP A 82 23.10 -24.71 -2.71
CA TRP A 82 23.77 -24.81 -1.41
C TRP A 82 23.54 -26.19 -0.75
N GLU A 83 22.29 -26.67 -0.71
CA GLU A 83 21.94 -28.00 -0.18
C GLU A 83 22.61 -29.15 -0.95
N SER A 84 22.89 -28.93 -2.24
CA SER A 84 23.50 -29.93 -3.13
C SER A 84 25.04 -29.92 -3.07
N GLY A 85 25.63 -29.32 -2.03
CA GLY A 85 27.07 -29.24 -1.82
C GLY A 85 27.73 -27.97 -2.39
N GLY A 86 26.93 -26.97 -2.77
CA GLY A 86 27.39 -25.65 -3.17
C GLY A 86 27.66 -25.47 -4.67
N GLU A 87 27.55 -26.52 -5.48
CA GLU A 87 27.68 -26.45 -6.93
C GLU A 87 26.64 -27.31 -7.66
N LEU A 88 26.11 -26.81 -8.78
CA LEU A 88 25.19 -27.56 -9.64
C LEU A 88 25.36 -27.16 -11.11
N GLU A 89 25.29 -28.10 -12.04
CA GLU A 89 25.29 -27.78 -13.48
C GLU A 89 24.00 -27.02 -13.84
N ILE A 90 24.09 -25.97 -14.68
CA ILE A 90 22.90 -25.15 -15.04
C ILE A 90 21.78 -26.02 -15.62
N LYS A 91 22.12 -27.04 -16.41
CA LYS A 91 21.16 -27.97 -17.01
C LYS A 91 20.39 -28.81 -15.97
N GLU A 92 20.95 -28.98 -14.77
CA GLU A 92 20.37 -29.77 -13.68
C GLU A 92 19.50 -28.92 -12.75
N VAL A 93 19.66 -27.58 -12.77
CA VAL A 93 18.96 -26.66 -11.87
C VAL A 93 17.45 -26.80 -11.95
N SER A 94 16.89 -26.88 -13.17
CA SER A 94 15.43 -27.03 -13.36
C SER A 94 14.91 -28.31 -12.71
N ASN A 95 15.58 -29.44 -12.92
CA ASN A 95 15.21 -30.72 -12.32
C ASN A 95 15.37 -30.72 -10.79
N ALA A 96 16.43 -30.09 -10.29
CA ALA A 96 16.70 -30.04 -8.85
C ALA A 96 15.74 -29.12 -8.08
N THR A 97 15.25 -28.05 -8.71
CA THR A 97 14.39 -27.03 -8.10
C THR A 97 12.91 -27.22 -8.41
N GLY A 98 12.57 -27.97 -9.46
CA GLY A 98 11.20 -28.05 -9.99
C GLY A 98 10.75 -26.79 -10.75
N LEU A 99 11.64 -25.81 -10.94
CA LEU A 99 11.35 -24.58 -11.68
C LEU A 99 11.33 -24.83 -13.19
N PHE A 100 10.46 -24.14 -13.90
CA PHE A 100 10.50 -24.14 -15.37
C PHE A 100 11.77 -23.46 -15.89
N GLN A 101 12.19 -23.80 -17.12
CA GLN A 101 13.42 -23.28 -17.72
C GLN A 101 13.45 -21.74 -17.80
N GLU A 102 12.30 -21.10 -18.00
CA GLU A 102 12.19 -19.64 -17.99
C GLU A 102 12.41 -19.06 -16.59
N GLU A 103 11.83 -19.67 -15.55
CA GLU A 103 12.03 -19.28 -14.15
C GLU A 103 13.48 -19.47 -13.71
N VAL A 104 14.12 -20.56 -14.14
CA VAL A 104 15.55 -20.78 -13.91
C VAL A 104 16.36 -19.65 -14.54
N ARG A 105 16.09 -19.30 -15.80
CA ARG A 105 16.80 -18.23 -16.50
C ARG A 105 16.68 -16.88 -15.79
N ILE A 106 15.46 -16.52 -15.37
CA ILE A 106 15.19 -15.29 -14.62
C ILE A 106 15.91 -15.33 -13.26
N GLY A 107 15.75 -16.44 -12.52
CA GLY A 107 16.35 -16.64 -11.21
C GLY A 107 17.87 -16.57 -11.23
N LEU A 108 18.53 -17.17 -12.21
CA LEU A 108 19.99 -17.09 -12.37
C LEU A 108 20.48 -15.66 -12.59
N GLY A 109 19.74 -14.86 -13.36
CA GLY A 109 20.03 -13.44 -13.57
C GLY A 109 20.00 -12.65 -12.26
N TRP A 110 18.97 -12.88 -11.44
CA TRP A 110 18.80 -12.21 -10.14
C TRP A 110 19.76 -12.74 -9.08
N LEU A 111 20.00 -14.05 -9.03
CA LEU A 111 20.97 -14.69 -8.14
C LEU A 111 22.35 -14.04 -8.30
N ARG A 112 22.81 -13.85 -9.55
CA ARG A 112 24.07 -13.18 -9.85
C ARG A 112 24.04 -11.70 -9.46
N ARG A 113 22.97 -10.97 -9.81
CA ARG A 113 22.85 -9.53 -9.54
C ARG A 113 22.84 -9.22 -8.04
N LYS A 114 22.25 -10.10 -7.23
CA LYS A 114 22.14 -9.97 -5.78
C LYS A 114 23.30 -10.57 -5.00
N GLY A 115 24.28 -11.17 -5.69
CA GLY A 115 25.42 -11.81 -5.04
C GLY A 115 25.06 -13.06 -4.22
N LEU A 116 23.90 -13.68 -4.47
CA LEU A 116 23.48 -14.92 -3.81
C LEU A 116 24.28 -16.14 -4.32
N GLY A 117 24.97 -15.98 -5.45
CA GLY A 117 25.88 -16.97 -6.02
C GLY A 117 26.48 -16.47 -7.32
N LYS A 118 27.23 -17.34 -7.99
CA LYS A 118 27.95 -17.03 -9.23
C LYS A 118 27.81 -18.16 -10.24
N ILE A 119 28.04 -17.86 -11.51
CA ILE A 119 28.12 -18.86 -12.57
C ILE A 119 29.58 -19.02 -12.97
N VAL A 120 30.13 -20.24 -12.87
CA VAL A 120 31.51 -20.56 -13.19
C VAL A 120 31.52 -21.78 -14.10
N LYS A 121 32.06 -21.62 -15.33
CA LYS A 121 32.23 -22.73 -16.29
C LYS A 121 30.96 -23.60 -16.51
N GLY A 122 29.78 -22.98 -16.57
CA GLY A 122 28.51 -23.69 -16.78
C GLY A 122 27.82 -24.20 -15.51
N LYS A 123 28.44 -24.01 -14.34
CA LYS A 123 27.87 -24.37 -13.02
C LYS A 123 27.41 -23.14 -12.26
N VAL A 124 26.33 -23.29 -11.51
CA VAL A 124 25.90 -22.36 -10.47
C VAL A 124 26.65 -22.72 -9.20
N VAL A 125 27.25 -21.73 -8.54
CA VAL A 125 28.07 -21.90 -7.34
C VAL A 125 27.55 -20.99 -6.24
N VAL A 126 27.27 -21.57 -5.07
CA VAL A 126 26.76 -20.90 -3.87
C VAL A 126 27.56 -21.41 -2.68
N HIS A 127 28.47 -20.58 -2.16
CA HIS A 127 29.38 -20.98 -1.07
C HIS A 127 28.78 -20.77 0.32
N GLU A 128 27.94 -19.75 0.46
CA GLU A 128 27.34 -19.36 1.74
C GLU A 128 25.89 -19.79 1.79
N LYS A 129 25.41 -20.09 3.00
CA LYS A 129 23.99 -20.39 3.20
C LYS A 129 23.17 -19.15 2.84
N PRO A 130 22.26 -19.22 1.86
CA PRO A 130 21.40 -18.08 1.53
C PRO A 130 20.53 -17.71 2.74
N PRO A 131 20.11 -16.43 2.85
CA PRO A 131 19.15 -16.04 3.86
C PRO A 131 17.88 -16.89 3.72
N SER A 132 17.25 -17.23 4.85
CA SER A 132 15.96 -17.94 4.86
C SER A 132 14.89 -17.19 4.06
N GLU A 133 15.05 -15.89 3.95
CA GLU A 133 14.09 -14.98 3.38
C GLU A 133 14.74 -13.69 2.85
N LEU A 134 14.30 -13.28 1.66
CA LEU A 134 14.70 -12.01 1.05
C LEU A 134 13.76 -10.87 1.45
N ASP A 135 14.26 -9.63 1.45
CA ASP A 135 13.44 -8.46 1.77
C ASP A 135 12.31 -8.24 0.75
N GLU A 136 12.53 -8.65 -0.51
CA GLU A 136 11.49 -8.72 -1.53
C GLU A 136 10.38 -9.69 -1.15
N GLU A 137 10.71 -10.88 -0.63
CA GLU A 137 9.71 -11.87 -0.22
C GLU A 137 8.91 -11.39 0.99
N LYS A 138 9.56 -10.70 1.94
CA LYS A 138 8.86 -10.03 3.05
C LYS A 138 7.84 -9.04 2.54
N LEU A 139 8.25 -8.16 1.64
CA LEU A 139 7.38 -7.11 1.11
C LEU A 139 6.26 -7.71 0.25
N LEU A 140 6.56 -8.70 -0.60
CA LEU A 140 5.56 -9.42 -1.38
C LEU A 140 4.51 -10.06 -0.48
N ARG A 141 4.89 -10.76 0.59
CA ARG A 141 3.93 -11.35 1.53
C ARG A 141 3.14 -10.31 2.31
N LYS A 142 3.77 -9.21 2.73
CA LYS A 142 3.07 -8.08 3.37
C LYS A 142 1.97 -7.55 2.44
N ILE A 143 2.26 -7.34 1.16
CA ILE A 143 1.27 -6.88 0.17
C ILE A 143 0.21 -7.97 -0.09
N TYR A 144 0.60 -9.25 -0.14
CA TYR A 144 -0.34 -10.35 -0.34
C TYR A 144 -1.43 -10.42 0.74
N VAL A 145 -1.04 -10.20 2.01
CA VAL A 145 -1.94 -10.19 3.17
C VAL A 145 -2.79 -8.92 3.19
N THR A 146 -2.16 -7.76 3.03
CA THR A 146 -2.85 -6.45 3.10
C THR A 146 -3.63 -6.09 1.83
N LYS A 147 -3.46 -6.87 0.75
CA LYS A 147 -3.94 -6.65 -0.62
C LYS A 147 -3.35 -5.43 -1.31
N THR A 148 -3.17 -4.33 -0.59
CA THR A 148 -2.58 -3.10 -1.09
C THR A 148 -1.76 -2.40 0.00
N VAL A 149 -0.68 -1.72 -0.38
CA VAL A 149 0.08 -0.83 0.52
C VAL A 149 0.22 0.55 -0.11
N SER A 150 0.18 1.60 0.69
CA SER A 150 0.45 2.97 0.24
C SER A 150 1.94 3.29 0.33
N LEU A 151 2.43 4.21 -0.51
CA LEU A 151 3.82 4.65 -0.44
C LEU A 151 4.19 5.24 0.92
N GLU A 152 3.24 5.92 1.58
CA GLU A 152 3.44 6.54 2.88
C GLU A 152 3.59 5.53 4.02
N SER A 153 2.98 4.34 3.90
CA SER A 153 3.09 3.28 4.93
C SER A 153 4.36 2.42 4.80
N LEU A 154 5.13 2.62 3.72
CA LEU A 154 6.40 1.92 3.51
C LEU A 154 7.56 2.59 4.26
N LYS A 155 8.33 1.77 4.98
CA LYS A 155 9.60 2.17 5.59
C LYS A 155 10.64 2.55 4.51
N PRO A 156 11.67 3.35 4.84
CA PRO A 156 12.70 3.75 3.88
C PRO A 156 13.36 2.59 3.12
N GLU A 157 13.61 1.47 3.82
CA GLU A 157 14.14 0.23 3.24
C GLU A 157 13.16 -0.41 2.23
N GLU A 158 11.88 -0.53 2.60
CA GLU A 158 10.83 -1.09 1.75
C GLU A 158 10.61 -0.25 0.48
N ARG A 159 10.83 1.07 0.53
CA ARG A 159 10.72 1.96 -0.65
C ARG A 159 11.77 1.69 -1.72
N ARG A 160 12.92 1.13 -1.37
CA ARG A 160 13.92 0.70 -2.37
C ARG A 160 13.48 -0.62 -3.01
N VAL A 161 13.03 -1.55 -2.17
CA VAL A 161 12.55 -2.88 -2.57
C VAL A 161 11.32 -2.77 -3.49
N ILE A 162 10.34 -1.91 -3.17
CA ILE A 162 9.13 -1.76 -3.97
C ILE A 162 9.42 -1.30 -5.40
N LYS A 163 10.42 -0.42 -5.58
CA LYS A 163 10.84 0.04 -6.92
C LYS A 163 11.42 -1.10 -7.75
N GLU A 164 12.23 -1.97 -7.13
CA GLU A 164 12.72 -3.17 -7.80
C GLU A 164 11.56 -4.09 -8.19
N LEU A 165 10.63 -4.35 -7.26
CA LEU A 165 9.47 -5.22 -7.51
C LEU A 165 8.57 -4.69 -8.65
N VAL A 166 8.38 -3.37 -8.74
CA VAL A 166 7.68 -2.72 -9.87
C VAL A 166 8.45 -2.91 -11.17
N SER A 167 9.76 -2.67 -11.18
CA SER A 167 10.59 -2.89 -12.37
C SER A 167 10.57 -4.34 -12.86
N ARG A 168 10.40 -5.29 -11.94
CA ARG A 168 10.27 -6.72 -12.18
C ARG A 168 8.86 -7.16 -12.59
N LYS A 169 7.89 -6.24 -12.61
CA LYS A 169 6.46 -6.52 -12.86
C LYS A 169 5.85 -7.51 -11.86
N LEU A 170 6.42 -7.62 -10.66
CA LEU A 170 5.84 -8.39 -9.54
C LEU A 170 4.81 -7.55 -8.77
N VAL A 171 4.96 -6.23 -8.84
CA VAL A 171 4.07 -5.26 -8.23
C VAL A 171 3.64 -4.27 -9.31
N GLU A 172 2.39 -3.85 -9.27
CA GLU A 172 1.88 -2.73 -10.07
C GLU A 172 1.64 -1.51 -9.17
N GLU A 173 1.97 -0.33 -9.69
CA GLU A 173 1.68 0.95 -9.05
C GLU A 173 0.33 1.46 -9.53
N LEU A 174 -0.52 1.85 -8.57
CA LEU A 174 -1.83 2.44 -8.79
C LEU A 174 -1.85 3.83 -8.18
N GLU A 175 -2.35 4.82 -8.91
CA GLU A 175 -2.69 6.11 -8.32
C GLU A 175 -4.13 6.09 -7.83
N LYS A 176 -4.32 6.34 -6.53
CA LYS A 176 -5.64 6.58 -5.94
C LYS A 176 -5.75 8.05 -5.56
N LYS A 177 -6.83 8.68 -5.97
CA LYS A 177 -7.19 10.02 -5.53
C LYS A 177 -7.76 9.94 -4.12
N GLU A 178 -7.15 10.68 -3.21
CA GLU A 178 -7.67 10.91 -1.87
C GLU A 178 -8.17 12.36 -1.80
N TYR A 179 -9.38 12.53 -1.25
CA TYR A 179 -9.96 13.85 -1.03
C TYR A 179 -9.72 14.26 0.42
N ILE A 180 -9.01 15.37 0.58
CA ILE A 180 -8.77 16.01 1.88
C ILE A 180 -9.76 17.15 2.03
N ILE A 181 -10.47 17.15 3.14
CA ILE A 181 -11.53 18.10 3.43
C ILE A 181 -11.06 19.01 4.56
N GLU A 182 -11.31 20.30 4.40
CA GLU A 182 -10.99 21.35 5.37
C GLU A 182 -12.23 22.22 5.58
N ILE A 183 -12.49 22.62 6.82
CA ILE A 183 -13.56 23.58 7.12
C ILE A 183 -13.13 25.00 6.72
N THR A 184 -14.05 25.79 6.16
CA THR A 184 -13.81 27.21 5.86
C THR A 184 -14.22 28.10 7.02
N ASP A 185 -13.81 29.37 6.99
CA ASP A 185 -14.30 30.38 7.95
C ASP A 185 -15.83 30.50 7.93
N LYS A 186 -16.47 30.33 6.76
CA LYS A 186 -17.92 30.32 6.62
C LYS A 186 -18.53 29.08 7.28
N GLY A 187 -17.89 27.91 7.13
CA GLY A 187 -18.29 26.69 7.83
C GLY A 187 -18.19 26.82 9.36
N LEU A 188 -17.16 27.50 9.86
CA LEU A 188 -17.02 27.81 11.29
C LEU A 188 -18.14 28.72 11.79
N LYS A 189 -18.48 29.78 11.06
CA LYS A 189 -19.60 30.67 11.40
C LYS A 189 -20.94 29.93 11.43
N LEU A 190 -21.21 29.10 10.43
CA LEU A 190 -22.43 28.29 10.38
C LEU A 190 -22.56 27.33 11.58
N LEU A 191 -21.44 26.84 12.11
CA LEU A 191 -21.42 26.02 13.34
C LEU A 191 -21.73 26.83 14.61
N GLU A 192 -21.34 28.11 14.64
CA GLU A 192 -21.51 29.00 15.80
C GLU A 192 -22.93 29.59 15.86
N GLU A 193 -23.43 30.13 14.75
CA GLU A 193 -24.76 30.77 14.64
C GLU A 193 -25.90 29.83 15.06
N GLU A 194 -25.75 28.53 14.82
CA GLU A 194 -26.78 27.53 15.15
C GLU A 194 -26.72 27.07 16.62
N LYS A 195 -25.55 27.18 17.28
CA LYS A 195 -25.44 26.94 18.73
C LYS A 195 -26.21 28.00 19.51
N GLU A 196 -26.06 29.27 19.12
CA GLU A 196 -26.78 30.37 19.75
C GLU A 196 -28.30 30.18 19.61
N TYR A 197 -28.77 29.78 18.42
CA TYR A 197 -30.18 29.48 18.19
C TYR A 197 -30.73 28.35 19.09
N ILE A 198 -29.97 27.27 19.30
CA ILE A 198 -30.38 26.18 20.20
C ILE A 198 -30.37 26.65 21.66
N THR A 199 -29.36 27.41 22.09
CA THR A 199 -29.28 27.93 23.46
C THR A 199 -30.44 28.86 23.79
N ILE A 200 -30.82 29.74 22.85
CA ILE A 200 -31.99 30.64 22.99
C ILE A 200 -33.27 29.83 23.18
N ILE A 201 -33.50 28.80 22.37
CA ILE A 201 -34.71 27.96 22.50
C ILE A 201 -34.73 27.17 23.83
N THR A 202 -33.58 26.73 24.32
CA THR A 202 -33.51 25.98 25.60
C THR A 202 -33.61 26.86 26.86
N HIS A 203 -33.38 28.18 26.77
CA HIS A 203 -33.54 29.09 27.91
C HIS A 203 -34.98 29.62 28.07
N ASP A 204 -35.85 29.42 27.07
CA ASP A 204 -37.24 29.90 27.05
C ASP A 204 -38.28 28.81 27.42
N ILE A 205 -37.92 27.79 28.21
CA ILE A 205 -38.83 26.75 28.74
C ILE A 205 -38.85 26.74 30.27
#